data_AF-A0A431PSC8-F1
#
_entry.id   AF-A0A431PSC8-F1
#
_cell.length_a   1.000
_cell.length_b   1.000
_cell.length_c   1.000
_cell.angle_alpha   90.00
_cell.angle_beta   90.00
_cell.angle_gamma   90.00
#
_symmetry.space_group_name_H-M   'P 1'
#
loop_
_entity.id
_entity.type
_entity.pdbx_description
1 polymer ?
#
loop_
_entity_poly.entity_id
_entity_poly.type
_entity_poly.pdbx_seq_one_letter_code
_entity_poly.pdbx_strand_id
1 'polypeptide(L)'
;MTLFTWATPAFVSGAPVDHTWVTSYDSRLNPFPDIQAVIAAHEDFWYCWGGFHSQGRALGSRNGDLNLARCLVTPNSDSVAVYAARGTIFTYGVDGVCHQLANQVLYATGVSGAALTVAGAKGYPVSIAIYGTYGLQHAAWQSKIAGCTGGGHPLTTGPSMTTPSPQPDEFAAQVGQVLGSKLDVAAQLLHLRAQFQASAAAQAHSLVLPTVDELNARNQNFLDEAAKLLSEDEYFDIFGIRPGEKINLVLPAKP
;
A
#
# COMPACT_ATOMS: atom_id res chain seq x y z
N MET A 1 -20.69 0.12 -5.01
CA MET A 1 -20.50 -0.96 -4.02
C MET A 1 -19.70 -0.40 -2.87
N THR A 2 -19.90 -0.85 -1.63
CA THR A 2 -19.02 -0.46 -0.51
C THR A 2 -17.80 -1.37 -0.49
N LEU A 3 -16.59 -0.78 -0.45
CA LEU A 3 -15.36 -1.50 -0.16
C LEU A 3 -15.01 -1.32 1.31
N PHE A 4 -14.58 -2.40 1.95
CA PHE A 4 -14.17 -2.44 3.35
C PHE A 4 -12.70 -2.78 3.43
N THR A 5 -11.97 -2.12 4.32
CA THR A 5 -10.55 -2.39 4.56
C THR A 5 -10.33 -2.88 5.98
N TRP A 6 -9.42 -3.84 6.09
CA TRP A 6 -9.15 -4.60 7.30
C TRP A 6 -7.67 -4.64 7.61
N ALA A 7 -7.37 -4.87 8.89
CA ALA A 7 -6.04 -5.12 9.40
C ALA A 7 -6.02 -6.26 10.43
N THR A 8 -4.90 -6.95 10.51
CA THR A 8 -4.52 -7.84 11.61
C THR A 8 -3.02 -7.71 11.85
N PRO A 9 -2.49 -7.93 13.06
CA PRO A 9 -1.04 -7.97 13.26
C PRO A 9 -0.38 -8.96 12.29
N ALA A 10 0.71 -8.54 11.66
CA ALA A 10 1.37 -9.36 10.64
C ALA A 10 2.10 -10.56 11.27
N PHE A 11 1.70 -11.77 10.88
CA PHE A 11 2.40 -13.07 11.08
C PHE A 11 2.66 -13.56 12.51
N VAL A 12 2.83 -12.66 13.50
CA VAL A 12 3.07 -13.00 14.91
C VAL A 12 2.40 -11.98 15.84
N SER A 13 2.03 -12.44 17.04
CA SER A 13 1.50 -11.57 18.10
C SER A 13 2.55 -10.51 18.48
N GLY A 14 2.16 -9.23 18.44
CA GLY A 14 3.05 -8.11 18.78
C GLY A 14 3.86 -7.54 17.61
N ALA A 15 3.57 -7.95 16.36
CA ALA A 15 4.23 -7.36 15.20
C ALA A 15 4.02 -5.82 15.15
N PRO A 16 5.07 -5.05 14.82
CA PRO A 16 4.98 -3.59 14.72
C PRO A 16 4.23 -3.13 13.46
N VAL A 17 3.83 -4.06 12.59
CA VAL A 17 3.13 -3.82 11.33
C VAL A 17 1.89 -4.69 11.22
N ASP A 18 0.86 -4.17 10.56
CA ASP A 18 -0.35 -4.92 10.25
C ASP A 18 -0.25 -5.54 8.83
N HIS A 19 -0.86 -6.71 8.66
CA HIS A 19 -1.29 -7.21 7.35
C HIS A 19 -2.66 -6.62 7.02
N THR A 20 -2.86 -6.19 5.78
CA THR A 20 -4.10 -5.52 5.34
C THR A 20 -4.70 -6.19 4.13
N TRP A 21 -6.03 -6.19 4.04
CA TRP A 21 -6.77 -6.68 2.88
C TRP A 21 -8.05 -5.87 2.66
N VAL A 22 -8.71 -6.12 1.54
CA VAL A 22 -9.94 -5.42 1.13
C VAL A 22 -11.02 -6.44 0.77
N THR A 23 -12.27 -6.12 1.05
CA THR A 23 -13.44 -6.93 0.70
C THR A 23 -14.56 -6.06 0.15
N SER A 24 -15.47 -6.64 -0.64
CA SER A 24 -16.75 -6.01 -1.03
C SER A 24 -17.86 -6.16 0.03
N TYR A 25 -17.60 -6.94 1.08
CA TYR A 25 -18.54 -7.25 2.15
C TYR A 25 -17.98 -6.87 3.53
N ASP A 26 -18.86 -6.65 4.51
CA ASP A 26 -18.45 -6.43 5.89
C ASP A 26 -18.15 -7.77 6.59
N SER A 27 -16.87 -8.11 6.78
CA SER A 27 -16.43 -9.35 7.45
C SER A 27 -16.90 -9.49 8.90
N ARG A 28 -17.37 -8.41 9.55
CA ARG A 28 -17.97 -8.50 10.89
C ARG A 28 -19.39 -9.03 10.85
N LEU A 29 -20.09 -8.77 9.74
CA LEU A 29 -21.47 -9.22 9.53
C LEU A 29 -21.51 -10.56 8.81
N ASN A 30 -20.61 -10.76 7.83
CA ASN A 30 -20.54 -11.95 6.99
C ASN A 30 -19.11 -12.55 7.01
N PRO A 31 -18.69 -13.21 8.09
CA PRO A 31 -17.38 -13.86 8.16
C PRO A 31 -17.38 -15.16 7.36
N PHE A 32 -17.10 -15.08 6.07
CA PHE A 32 -16.96 -16.29 5.24
C PHE A 32 -15.80 -17.17 5.75
N PRO A 33 -15.96 -18.50 5.78
CA PRO A 33 -14.94 -19.41 6.31
C PRO A 33 -13.71 -19.54 5.42
N ASP A 34 -13.89 -19.37 4.10
CA ASP A 34 -12.84 -19.49 3.10
C ASP A 34 -13.20 -18.71 1.82
N ILE A 35 -12.30 -18.72 0.85
CA ILE A 35 -12.50 -18.03 -0.42
C ILE A 35 -13.58 -18.66 -1.30
N GLN A 36 -13.82 -19.96 -1.19
CA GLN A 36 -14.86 -20.62 -2.00
C GLN A 36 -16.24 -20.13 -1.55
N ALA A 37 -16.44 -19.90 -0.26
CA ALA A 37 -17.66 -19.30 0.27
C ALA A 37 -17.85 -17.83 -0.19
N VAL A 38 -16.78 -17.04 -0.28
CA VAL A 38 -16.83 -15.67 -0.86
C VAL A 38 -17.28 -15.72 -2.32
N ILE A 39 -16.66 -16.59 -3.13
CA ILE A 39 -16.98 -16.75 -4.55
C ILE A 39 -18.43 -17.22 -4.72
N ALA A 40 -18.88 -18.19 -3.92
CA ALA A 40 -20.26 -18.70 -3.95
C ALA A 40 -21.30 -17.62 -3.57
N ALA A 41 -20.91 -16.65 -2.75
CA ALA A 41 -21.74 -15.49 -2.41
C ALA A 41 -21.69 -14.36 -3.44
N HIS A 42 -20.92 -14.51 -4.53
CA HIS A 42 -20.67 -13.46 -5.54
C HIS A 42 -20.03 -12.20 -4.97
N GLU A 43 -19.23 -12.36 -3.91
CA GLU A 43 -18.46 -11.30 -3.27
C GLU A 43 -17.00 -11.32 -3.73
N ASP A 44 -16.25 -10.27 -3.38
CA ASP A 44 -14.85 -10.10 -3.71
C ASP A 44 -14.00 -9.98 -2.43
N PHE A 45 -12.89 -10.72 -2.43
CA PHE A 45 -11.81 -10.65 -1.45
C PHE A 45 -10.49 -10.41 -2.18
N TRP A 46 -9.78 -9.34 -1.84
CA TRP A 46 -8.45 -9.06 -2.40
C TRP A 46 -7.37 -9.50 -1.42
N TYR A 47 -6.62 -10.53 -1.83
CA TYR A 47 -5.43 -11.00 -1.12
C TYR A 47 -4.33 -9.94 -1.12
N CYS A 48 -3.42 -10.02 -0.15
CA CYS A 48 -2.24 -9.15 -0.10
C CYS A 48 -0.97 -9.94 0.29
N TRP A 49 -0.50 -10.85 -0.57
CA TRP A 49 0.60 -11.79 -0.25
C TRP A 49 0.40 -12.42 1.13
N GLY A 50 -0.55 -13.34 1.25
CA GLY A 50 -0.90 -13.91 2.53
C GLY A 50 -2.07 -14.86 2.42
N GLY A 51 -2.59 -15.26 3.57
CA GLY A 51 -3.74 -16.14 3.67
C GLY A 51 -5.07 -15.41 3.53
N PHE A 52 -6.12 -16.18 3.34
CA PHE A 52 -7.48 -15.69 3.52
C PHE A 52 -7.72 -15.38 5.01
N HIS A 53 -8.34 -14.23 5.28
CA HIS A 53 -8.71 -13.83 6.63
C HIS A 53 -10.24 -13.66 6.71
N SER A 54 -10.90 -14.53 7.47
CA SER A 54 -12.34 -14.46 7.67
C SER A 54 -12.77 -13.22 8.46
N GLN A 55 -11.89 -12.68 9.30
CA GLN A 55 -12.13 -11.50 10.14
C GLN A 55 -10.86 -10.67 10.36
N GLY A 56 -11.05 -9.41 10.73
CA GLY A 56 -10.00 -8.45 11.06
C GLY A 56 -10.53 -7.22 11.77
N ARG A 57 -9.62 -6.34 12.18
CA ARG A 57 -9.95 -5.00 12.66
C ARG A 57 -10.33 -4.13 11.48
N ALA A 58 -11.53 -3.56 11.49
CA ALA A 58 -11.95 -2.61 10.46
C ALA A 58 -11.08 -1.33 10.51
N LEU A 59 -10.53 -0.92 9.37
CA LEU A 59 -9.84 0.36 9.21
C LEU A 59 -10.77 1.44 8.65
N GLY A 60 -11.79 1.04 7.89
CA GLY A 60 -12.72 1.96 7.24
C GLY A 60 -13.55 1.28 6.16
N SER A 61 -14.51 2.02 5.64
CA SER A 61 -15.29 1.61 4.46
C SER A 61 -15.71 2.82 3.65
N ARG A 62 -15.87 2.64 2.34
CA ARG A 62 -16.35 3.69 1.44
C ARG A 62 -16.95 3.11 0.17
N ASN A 63 -17.93 3.80 -0.40
CA ASN A 63 -18.41 3.52 -1.74
C ASN A 63 -17.28 3.65 -2.77
N GLY A 64 -17.18 2.67 -3.66
CA GLY A 64 -16.26 2.68 -4.80
C GLY A 64 -16.85 2.02 -6.03
N ASP A 65 -16.13 2.18 -7.14
CA ASP A 65 -16.39 1.50 -8.39
C ASP A 65 -15.81 0.08 -8.35
N LEU A 66 -16.68 -0.92 -8.24
CA LEU A 66 -16.27 -2.31 -8.11
C LEU A 66 -15.59 -2.83 -9.37
N ASN A 67 -15.99 -2.36 -10.56
CA ASN A 67 -15.38 -2.79 -11.81
C ASN A 67 -13.95 -2.24 -11.93
N LEU A 68 -13.76 -0.98 -11.51
CA LEU A 68 -12.43 -0.40 -11.41
C LEU A 68 -11.55 -1.17 -10.42
N ALA A 69 -12.05 -1.47 -9.22
CA ALA A 69 -11.30 -2.25 -8.22
C ALA A 69 -10.86 -3.63 -8.76
N ARG A 70 -11.78 -4.36 -9.40
CA ARG A 70 -11.52 -5.66 -10.05
C ARG A 70 -10.51 -5.59 -11.19
N CYS A 71 -10.51 -4.50 -11.95
CA CYS A 71 -9.54 -4.28 -13.03
C CYS A 71 -8.13 -3.97 -12.49
N LEU A 72 -8.04 -3.13 -11.46
CA LEU A 72 -6.77 -2.73 -10.86
C LEU A 72 -6.07 -3.92 -10.22
N VAL A 73 -6.82 -4.73 -9.48
CA VAL A 73 -6.32 -5.95 -8.82
C VAL A 73 -7.39 -7.03 -8.93
N THR A 74 -7.03 -8.21 -9.42
CA THR A 74 -7.96 -9.34 -9.53
C THR A 74 -8.33 -9.86 -8.13
N PRO A 75 -9.62 -9.89 -7.75
CA PRO A 75 -10.06 -10.48 -6.48
C PRO A 75 -10.07 -12.00 -6.55
N ASN A 76 -10.32 -12.62 -5.40
CA ASN A 76 -10.57 -14.04 -5.23
C ASN A 76 -9.47 -14.97 -5.76
N SER A 77 -8.26 -14.43 -5.90
CA SER A 77 -7.10 -15.09 -6.48
C SER A 77 -5.88 -14.84 -5.62
N ASP A 78 -5.08 -15.88 -5.39
CA ASP A 78 -3.84 -15.78 -4.62
C ASP A 78 -2.82 -14.89 -5.36
N SER A 79 -2.48 -13.75 -4.76
CA SER A 79 -1.44 -12.83 -5.24
C SER A 79 -0.05 -13.48 -5.40
N VAL A 80 0.26 -14.58 -4.71
CA VAL A 80 1.52 -15.33 -4.92
C VAL A 80 1.50 -16.10 -6.23
N ALA A 81 0.35 -16.67 -6.62
CA ALA A 81 0.25 -17.49 -7.82
C ALA A 81 -0.21 -16.70 -9.07
N VAL A 82 -1.05 -15.68 -8.88
CA VAL A 82 -1.74 -14.97 -9.97
C VAL A 82 -1.22 -13.55 -10.08
N TYR A 83 -0.52 -13.26 -11.19
CA TYR A 83 0.09 -11.95 -11.41
C TYR A 83 -0.93 -10.80 -11.44
N ALA A 84 -2.14 -11.02 -11.97
CA ALA A 84 -3.18 -9.99 -12.00
C ALA A 84 -3.72 -9.62 -10.60
N ALA A 85 -3.59 -10.51 -9.61
CA ALA A 85 -3.94 -10.26 -8.21
C ALA A 85 -2.85 -9.49 -7.44
N ARG A 86 -1.73 -9.16 -8.09
CA ARG A 86 -0.60 -8.40 -7.53
C ARG A 86 -0.70 -6.90 -7.75
N GLY A 87 -1.69 -6.43 -8.51
CA GLY A 87 -1.73 -5.05 -8.97
C GLY A 87 -0.43 -4.71 -9.72
N THR A 88 0.36 -3.77 -9.18
CA THR A 88 1.72 -3.47 -9.65
C THR A 88 2.82 -3.73 -8.62
N ILE A 89 2.54 -4.51 -7.59
CA ILE A 89 3.53 -4.93 -6.60
C ILE A 89 4.15 -6.25 -7.10
N PHE A 90 5.04 -6.20 -8.09
CA PHE A 90 5.48 -7.44 -8.76
C PHE A 90 6.29 -8.35 -7.84
N THR A 91 7.05 -7.75 -6.93
CA THR A 91 7.90 -8.38 -5.94
C THR A 91 7.63 -7.79 -4.54
N TYR A 92 7.12 -8.62 -3.63
CA TYR A 92 6.81 -8.23 -2.25
C TYR A 92 8.07 -7.76 -1.50
N GLY A 93 7.97 -6.65 -0.78
CA GLY A 93 9.08 -6.03 -0.04
C GLY A 93 10.06 -5.23 -0.92
N VAL A 94 10.00 -5.40 -2.24
CA VAL A 94 10.75 -4.60 -3.21
C VAL A 94 9.86 -3.49 -3.76
N ASP A 95 8.75 -3.83 -4.39
CA ASP A 95 7.86 -2.86 -5.05
C ASP A 95 6.84 -2.24 -4.08
N GLY A 96 6.57 -2.95 -2.98
CA GLY A 96 5.58 -2.59 -1.97
C GLY A 96 5.23 -3.78 -1.09
N VAL A 97 4.34 -3.56 -0.14
CA VAL A 97 3.82 -4.59 0.77
C VAL A 97 2.29 -4.60 0.74
N CYS A 98 1.67 -5.31 1.68
CA CYS A 98 0.22 -5.46 1.80
C CYS A 98 -0.52 -4.11 1.76
N HIS A 99 0.06 -3.08 2.39
CA HIS A 99 -0.53 -1.75 2.45
C HIS A 99 -0.71 -1.13 1.05
N GLN A 100 0.32 -1.21 0.20
CA GLN A 100 0.28 -0.64 -1.14
C GLN A 100 -0.69 -1.40 -2.03
N LEU A 101 -0.72 -2.74 -1.95
CA LEU A 101 -1.67 -3.52 -2.76
C LEU A 101 -3.12 -3.24 -2.33
N ALA A 102 -3.41 -3.19 -1.02
CA ALA A 102 -4.72 -2.81 -0.52
C ALA A 102 -5.11 -1.39 -0.98
N ASN A 103 -4.18 -0.43 -0.91
CA ASN A 103 -4.40 0.93 -1.41
C ASN A 103 -4.70 0.94 -2.92
N GLN A 104 -4.05 0.11 -3.74
CA GLN A 104 -4.36 0.00 -5.18
C GLN A 104 -5.80 -0.45 -5.43
N VAL A 105 -6.35 -1.36 -4.62
CA VAL A 105 -7.77 -1.73 -4.67
C VAL A 105 -8.64 -0.53 -4.27
N LEU A 106 -8.29 0.10 -3.14
CA LEU A 106 -9.06 1.22 -2.56
C LEU A 106 -9.00 2.49 -3.40
N TYR A 107 -8.09 2.60 -4.37
CA TYR A 107 -8.08 3.69 -5.35
C TYR A 107 -9.45 3.86 -6.03
N ALA A 108 -10.18 2.75 -6.22
CA ALA A 108 -11.53 2.75 -6.78
C ALA A 108 -12.59 3.48 -5.92
N THR A 109 -12.26 3.89 -4.70
CA THR A 109 -13.11 4.71 -3.82
C THR A 109 -12.88 6.23 -4.00
N GLY A 110 -11.92 6.61 -4.85
CA GLY A 110 -11.53 8.00 -5.13
C GLY A 110 -12.39 8.72 -6.18
N VAL A 111 -13.51 8.14 -6.61
CA VAL A 111 -14.36 8.71 -7.68
C VAL A 111 -14.90 10.10 -7.32
N SER A 112 -15.10 10.39 -6.04
CA SER A 112 -15.65 11.65 -5.53
C SER A 112 -14.71 12.43 -4.61
N GLY A 113 -13.41 12.14 -4.63
CA GLY A 113 -12.42 12.78 -3.75
C GLY A 113 -11.17 11.94 -3.51
N ALA A 114 -10.40 12.26 -2.47
CA ALA A 114 -9.25 11.44 -2.08
C ALA A 114 -9.71 10.00 -1.77
N ALA A 115 -9.05 8.99 -2.35
CA ALA A 115 -9.38 7.59 -2.09
C ALA A 115 -9.23 7.22 -0.60
N LEU A 116 -9.98 6.23 -0.15
CA LEU A 116 -9.69 5.54 1.10
C LEU A 116 -8.31 4.88 0.99
N THR A 117 -7.56 4.85 2.09
CA THR A 117 -6.30 4.12 2.22
C THR A 117 -6.30 3.33 3.52
N VAL A 118 -5.28 2.49 3.72
CA VAL A 118 -5.08 1.74 4.95
C VAL A 118 -4.37 2.56 6.05
N ALA A 119 -4.54 3.89 6.07
CA ALA A 119 -3.80 4.77 6.97
C ALA A 119 -3.94 4.47 8.47
N GLY A 120 -4.99 3.77 8.89
CA GLY A 120 -5.19 3.28 10.25
C GLY A 120 -4.47 1.97 10.61
N ALA A 121 -3.67 1.41 9.70
CA ALA A 121 -2.87 0.20 9.91
C ALA A 121 -1.55 0.51 10.65
N LYS A 122 -1.12 -0.38 11.54
CA LYS A 122 0.21 -0.28 12.17
C LYS A 122 1.31 -0.36 11.12
N GLY A 123 2.33 0.48 11.26
CA GLY A 123 3.44 0.56 10.31
C GLY A 123 3.11 1.25 8.99
N TYR A 124 1.89 1.78 8.82
CA TYR A 124 1.54 2.52 7.61
C TYR A 124 2.47 3.70 7.33
N PRO A 125 2.80 4.59 8.30
CA PRO A 125 3.66 5.74 8.03
C PRO A 125 5.06 5.34 7.53
N VAL A 126 5.66 4.30 8.12
CA VAL A 126 6.92 3.72 7.61
C VAL A 126 6.74 3.16 6.19
N SER A 127 5.66 2.42 5.94
CA SER A 127 5.45 1.82 4.62
C SER A 127 5.29 2.85 3.50
N ILE A 128 4.66 4.01 3.74
CA ILE A 128 4.54 5.07 2.73
C ILE A 128 5.82 5.89 2.58
N ALA A 129 6.64 5.97 3.64
CA ALA A 129 7.99 6.53 3.53
C ALA A 129 8.85 5.68 2.59
N ILE A 130 8.80 4.36 2.73
CA ILE A 130 9.60 3.42 1.95
C ILE A 130 9.02 3.25 0.53
N TYR A 131 7.73 2.92 0.41
CA TYR A 131 7.12 2.46 -0.84
C TYR A 131 6.14 3.45 -1.47
N GLY A 132 5.86 4.58 -0.83
CA GLY A 132 4.76 5.47 -1.22
C GLY A 132 3.38 4.86 -0.99
N THR A 133 2.32 5.59 -1.33
CA THR A 133 0.93 5.14 -1.10
C THR A 133 0.57 3.89 -1.91
N TYR A 134 1.04 3.79 -3.15
CA TYR A 134 0.63 2.74 -4.10
C TYR A 134 1.78 1.85 -4.60
N GLY A 135 2.99 1.98 -4.03
CA GLY A 135 4.16 1.20 -4.42
C GLY A 135 5.14 1.99 -5.30
N LEU A 136 6.32 1.40 -5.52
CA LEU A 136 7.44 2.02 -6.24
C LEU A 136 7.34 1.95 -7.76
N GLN A 137 6.49 1.07 -8.30
CA GLN A 137 6.29 0.88 -9.74
C GLN A 137 5.39 1.98 -10.34
N HIS A 138 5.76 3.26 -10.16
CA HIS A 138 4.93 4.41 -10.49
C HIS A 138 4.45 4.43 -11.96
N ALA A 139 5.34 4.16 -12.92
CA ALA A 139 4.97 4.14 -14.34
C ALA A 139 3.98 3.01 -14.68
N ALA A 140 4.19 1.82 -14.10
CA ALA A 140 3.27 0.69 -14.26
C ALA A 140 1.91 1.00 -13.60
N TRP A 141 1.92 1.64 -12.43
CA TRP A 141 0.71 2.04 -11.72
C TRP A 141 -0.13 3.04 -12.51
N GLN A 142 0.50 4.10 -13.05
CA GLN A 142 -0.18 5.05 -13.92
C GLN A 142 -0.75 4.38 -15.19
N SER A 143 0.01 3.48 -15.80
CA SER A 143 -0.45 2.71 -16.95
C SER A 143 -1.65 1.81 -16.62
N LYS A 144 -1.64 1.18 -15.43
CA LYS A 144 -2.74 0.34 -14.93
C LYS A 144 -4.00 1.16 -14.70
N ILE A 145 -3.90 2.33 -14.06
CA ILE A 145 -5.02 3.26 -13.88
C ILE A 145 -5.60 3.65 -15.24
N ALA A 146 -4.76 4.10 -16.18
CA ALA A 146 -5.20 4.52 -17.50
C ALA A 146 -5.91 3.38 -18.27
N GLY A 147 -5.35 2.17 -18.22
CA GLY A 147 -5.97 0.99 -18.84
C GLY A 147 -7.31 0.60 -18.23
N CYS A 148 -7.47 0.73 -16.91
CA CYS A 148 -8.71 0.37 -16.22
C CYS A 148 -9.81 1.44 -16.29
N THR A 149 -9.43 2.71 -16.48
CA THR A 149 -10.36 3.84 -16.57
C THR A 149 -10.72 4.21 -18.01
N GLY A 150 -9.83 3.98 -18.97
CA GLY A 150 -10.01 4.33 -20.38
C GLY A 150 -10.92 3.38 -21.19
N GLY A 151 -11.34 2.24 -20.62
CA GLY A 151 -11.95 1.15 -21.39
C GLY A 151 -13.47 1.00 -21.34
N GLY A 152 -14.26 1.84 -20.64
CA GLY A 152 -15.63 1.40 -20.33
C GLY A 152 -16.73 2.39 -19.95
N HIS A 153 -16.56 3.71 -20.07
CA HIS A 153 -17.70 4.63 -20.06
C HIS A 153 -17.66 5.53 -21.29
N PRO A 154 -18.70 5.54 -22.15
CA PRO A 154 -18.83 6.54 -23.20
C PRO A 154 -19.17 7.87 -22.54
N LEU A 155 -18.15 8.57 -22.06
CA LEU A 155 -18.26 9.99 -21.77
C LEU A 155 -18.25 10.71 -23.11
N THR A 156 -19.41 11.27 -23.43
CA THR A 156 -19.65 12.33 -24.41
C THR A 156 -18.39 13.14 -24.74
N THR A 157 -18.08 13.14 -26.03
CA THR A 157 -17.06 13.90 -26.75
C THR A 157 -16.66 15.23 -26.09
N GLY A 158 -15.42 15.27 -25.57
CA GLY A 158 -14.67 16.49 -25.30
C GLY A 158 -13.17 16.14 -25.21
N PRO A 159 -12.26 16.89 -25.87
CA PRO A 159 -10.83 16.62 -25.78
C PRO A 159 -10.34 17.17 -24.44
N SER A 160 -10.29 16.33 -23.42
CA SER A 160 -9.57 16.63 -22.19
C SER A 160 -8.64 15.47 -21.88
N MET A 161 -7.45 15.50 -22.49
CA MET A 161 -6.28 14.80 -21.98
C MET A 161 -5.82 15.50 -20.68
N THR A 162 -6.65 15.47 -19.65
CA THR A 162 -6.18 15.71 -18.29
C THR A 162 -5.37 14.47 -17.92
N THR A 163 -4.05 14.59 -18.03
CA THR A 163 -3.11 13.73 -17.32
C THR A 163 -3.64 13.53 -15.89
N PRO A 164 -3.70 12.30 -15.36
CA PRO A 164 -4.06 12.09 -13.97
C PRO A 164 -3.22 13.05 -13.11
N SER A 165 -3.88 13.87 -12.30
CA SER A 165 -3.16 14.70 -11.31
C SER A 165 -2.22 13.78 -10.55
N PRO A 166 -0.95 14.18 -10.31
CA PRO A 166 -0.06 13.43 -9.43
C PRO A 166 -0.84 13.11 -8.15
N GLN A 167 -0.91 11.83 -7.81
CA GLN A 167 -1.56 11.43 -6.56
C GLN A 167 -0.83 12.11 -5.40
N PRO A 168 -1.53 12.62 -4.38
CA PRO A 168 -0.89 13.28 -3.25
C PRO A 168 0.10 12.32 -2.59
N ASP A 169 1.34 12.79 -2.40
CA ASP A 169 2.35 12.03 -1.67
C ASP A 169 2.09 12.19 -0.17
N GLU A 170 1.41 11.21 0.43
CA GLU A 170 1.02 11.22 1.84
C GLU A 170 2.22 11.39 2.78
N PHE A 171 3.38 10.83 2.44
CA PHE A 171 4.57 11.01 3.28
C PHE A 171 5.08 12.45 3.22
N ALA A 172 5.14 13.05 2.03
CA ALA A 172 5.55 14.45 1.90
C ALA A 172 4.58 15.40 2.60
N ALA A 173 3.27 15.11 2.57
CA ALA A 173 2.27 15.84 3.33
C ALA A 173 2.51 15.72 4.85
N GLN A 174 2.78 14.51 5.36
CA GLN A 174 3.09 14.28 6.77
C GLN A 174 4.35 15.04 7.20
N VAL A 175 5.42 14.98 6.39
CA VAL A 175 6.66 15.71 6.64
C VAL A 175 6.39 17.22 6.70
N GLY A 176 5.63 17.76 5.75
CA GLY A 176 5.25 19.17 5.74
C GLY A 176 4.40 19.59 6.95
N GLN A 177 3.53 18.71 7.44
CA GLN A 177 2.71 18.95 8.61
C GLN A 177 3.55 18.99 9.90
N VAL A 178 4.46 18.04 10.08
CA VAL A 178 5.28 17.92 11.31
C VAL A 178 6.41 18.96 11.33
N LEU A 179 7.10 19.15 10.20
CA LEU A 179 8.30 19.99 10.11
C LEU A 179 8.03 21.38 9.51
N GLY A 180 6.78 21.85 9.44
CA GLY A 180 6.37 23.01 8.64
C GLY A 180 7.19 24.31 8.83
N SER A 181 7.89 24.49 9.95
CA SER A 181 8.82 25.60 10.20
C SER A 181 10.31 25.29 9.95
N LYS A 182 10.68 24.00 9.87
CA LYS A 182 12.04 23.47 9.63
C LYS A 182 12.21 23.01 8.18
N LEU A 183 12.07 23.95 7.25
CA LEU A 183 12.03 23.67 5.80
C LEU A 183 13.30 22.98 5.27
N ASP A 184 14.46 23.29 5.85
CA ASP A 184 15.74 22.68 5.52
C ASP A 184 15.82 21.20 5.93
N VAL A 185 15.29 20.86 7.11
CA VAL A 185 15.20 19.46 7.59
C VAL A 185 14.19 18.69 6.75
N ALA A 186 13.03 19.28 6.45
CA ALA A 186 12.03 18.68 5.57
C ALA A 186 12.60 18.36 4.18
N ALA A 187 13.33 19.31 3.58
CA ALA A 187 13.99 19.11 2.29
C ALA A 187 15.03 17.98 2.34
N GLN A 188 15.86 17.93 3.39
CA GLN A 188 16.84 16.86 3.57
C GLN A 188 16.20 15.48 3.72
N LEU A 189 15.12 15.37 4.50
CA LEU A 189 14.40 14.10 4.70
C LEU A 189 13.74 13.62 3.40
N LEU A 190 13.11 14.52 2.65
CA LEU A 190 12.52 14.18 1.35
C LEU A 190 13.58 13.80 0.31
N HIS A 191 14.75 14.45 0.35
CA HIS A 191 15.88 14.09 -0.49
C HIS A 191 16.41 12.69 -0.13
N LEU A 192 16.59 12.38 1.15
CA LEU A 192 16.99 11.06 1.64
C LEU A 192 16.02 9.97 1.16
N ARG A 193 14.71 10.22 1.28
CA ARG A 193 13.69 9.30 0.76
C ARG A 193 13.80 9.10 -0.76
N ALA A 194 13.96 10.17 -1.52
CA ALA A 194 14.09 10.08 -2.97
C ALA A 194 15.31 9.25 -3.40
N GLN A 195 16.45 9.44 -2.73
CA GLN A 195 17.65 8.62 -2.94
C GLN A 195 17.42 7.14 -2.63
N PHE A 196 16.77 6.87 -1.48
CA PHE A 196 16.41 5.51 -1.09
C PHE A 196 15.50 4.84 -2.14
N GLN A 197 14.44 5.52 -2.56
CA GLN A 197 13.48 4.97 -3.53
C GLN A 197 14.10 4.74 -4.91
N ALA A 198 14.99 5.64 -5.36
CA ALA A 198 15.75 5.45 -6.59
C ALA A 198 16.65 4.21 -6.52
N SER A 199 17.32 3.99 -5.39
CA SER A 199 18.14 2.80 -5.15
C SER A 199 17.28 1.52 -5.13
N ALA A 200 16.15 1.54 -4.44
CA ALA A 200 15.22 0.42 -4.36
C ALA A 200 14.65 0.05 -5.75
N ALA A 201 14.29 1.05 -6.56
CA ALA A 201 13.82 0.85 -7.93
C ALA A 201 14.89 0.22 -8.82
N ALA A 202 16.16 0.65 -8.70
CA ALA A 202 17.26 0.05 -9.44
C ALA A 202 17.48 -1.43 -9.07
N GLN A 203 17.34 -1.78 -7.79
CA GLN A 203 17.42 -3.17 -7.32
C GLN A 203 16.28 -4.05 -7.85
N ALA A 204 15.08 -3.50 -8.05
CA ALA A 204 13.94 -4.25 -8.61
C ALA A 204 14.19 -4.78 -10.03
N HIS A 205 15.12 -4.16 -10.77
CA HIS A 205 15.51 -4.59 -12.13
C HIS A 205 16.79 -5.43 -12.15
N SER A 206 17.33 -5.81 -10.99
CA SER A 206 18.53 -6.65 -10.91
C SER A 206 18.21 -8.12 -11.22
N LEU A 207 19.18 -8.83 -11.80
CA LEU A 207 19.06 -10.27 -12.09
C LEU A 207 18.93 -11.13 -10.83
N VAL A 208 19.44 -10.64 -9.71
CA VAL A 208 19.37 -11.27 -8.40
C VAL A 208 18.55 -10.36 -7.50
N LEU A 209 17.41 -10.86 -7.03
CA LEU A 209 16.57 -10.14 -6.08
C LEU A 209 17.21 -10.15 -4.69
N PRO A 210 17.09 -9.04 -3.92
CA PRO A 210 17.56 -9.02 -2.55
C PRO A 210 16.83 -10.06 -1.68
N THR A 211 17.55 -10.66 -0.75
CA THR A 211 17.01 -11.48 0.33
C THR A 211 16.20 -10.61 1.32
N VAL A 212 15.39 -11.26 2.16
CA VAL A 212 14.62 -10.57 3.21
C VAL A 212 15.52 -9.80 4.17
N ASP A 213 16.67 -10.38 4.54
CA ASP A 213 17.62 -9.74 5.44
C ASP A 213 18.26 -8.50 4.80
N GLU A 214 18.57 -8.55 3.50
CA GLU A 214 19.07 -7.40 2.76
C GLU A 214 18.01 -6.30 2.63
N LEU A 215 16.74 -6.66 2.39
CA LEU A 215 15.64 -5.69 2.37
C LEU A 215 15.44 -5.04 3.75
N ASN A 216 15.47 -5.83 4.82
CA ASN A 216 15.35 -5.34 6.19
C ASN A 216 16.51 -4.42 6.56
N ALA A 217 17.74 -4.80 6.23
CA ALA A 217 18.92 -3.97 6.46
C ALA A 217 18.85 -2.65 5.68
N ARG A 218 18.46 -2.71 4.40
CA ARG A 218 18.28 -1.52 3.56
C ARG A 218 17.22 -0.57 4.14
N ASN A 219 16.07 -1.11 4.54
CA ASN A 219 14.98 -0.33 5.11
C ASN A 219 15.39 0.29 6.46
N GLN A 220 16.08 -0.48 7.31
CA GLN A 220 16.57 0.01 8.60
C GLN A 220 17.61 1.12 8.43
N ASN A 221 18.54 0.99 7.48
CA ASN A 221 19.52 2.04 7.21
C ASN A 221 18.85 3.38 6.84
N PHE A 222 17.78 3.35 6.03
CA PHE A 222 17.02 4.57 5.73
C PHE A 222 16.39 5.20 6.99
N LEU A 223 15.78 4.38 7.84
CA LEU A 223 15.18 4.81 9.09
C LEU A 223 16.23 5.40 10.06
N ASP A 224 17.39 4.75 10.16
CA ASP A 224 18.50 5.20 11.01
C ASP A 224 19.09 6.52 10.51
N GLU A 225 19.24 6.72 9.19
CA GLU A 225 19.66 8.01 8.63
C GLU A 225 18.60 9.11 8.86
N ALA A 226 17.31 8.78 8.74
CA ALA A 226 16.23 9.73 9.03
C ALA A 226 16.22 10.15 10.51
N ALA A 227 16.50 9.22 11.43
CA ALA A 227 16.60 9.51 12.86
C ALA A 227 17.73 10.49 13.22
N LYS A 228 18.77 10.63 12.39
CA LYS A 228 19.83 11.64 12.59
C LYS A 228 19.39 13.05 12.23
N LEU A 229 18.33 13.19 11.43
CA LEU A 229 17.80 14.49 10.99
C LEU A 229 16.71 15.05 11.92
N LEU A 230 16.10 14.19 12.74
CA LEU A 230 14.88 14.48 13.48
C LEU A 230 15.10 14.39 14.98
N SER A 231 14.35 15.16 15.76
CA SER A 231 14.18 14.82 17.18
C SER A 231 13.35 13.54 17.34
N GLU A 232 13.40 12.92 18.53
CA GLU A 232 12.66 11.68 18.79
C GLU A 232 11.14 11.82 18.58
N ASP A 233 10.56 12.97 18.95
CA ASP A 233 9.14 13.22 18.80
C ASP A 233 8.77 13.49 17.33
N GLU A 234 9.57 14.25 16.59
CA GLU A 234 9.36 14.44 15.14
C GLU A 234 9.49 13.13 14.37
N TYR A 235 10.44 12.29 14.76
CA TYR A 235 10.59 10.95 14.19
C TYR A 235 9.35 10.09 14.46
N PHE A 236 8.87 10.08 15.71
CA PHE A 236 7.66 9.35 16.07
C PHE A 236 6.42 9.87 15.32
N ASP A 237 6.24 11.18 15.22
CA ASP A 237 5.10 11.78 14.53
C ASP A 237 5.13 11.53 13.01
N ILE A 238 6.31 11.36 12.40
CA ILE A 238 6.44 11.06 10.97
C ILE A 238 6.33 9.56 10.68
N PHE A 239 6.98 8.71 11.49
CA PHE A 239 7.13 7.28 11.20
C PHE A 239 6.21 6.37 12.02
N GLY A 240 5.63 6.87 13.12
CA GLY A 240 4.76 6.10 14.02
C GLY A 240 5.49 5.06 14.87
N ILE A 241 6.82 5.12 14.93
CA ILE A 241 7.70 4.26 15.72
C ILE A 241 8.81 5.10 16.38
N ARG A 242 9.45 4.60 17.44
CA ARG A 242 10.61 5.28 18.03
C ARG A 242 11.90 4.98 17.26
N PRO A 243 12.92 5.87 17.32
CA PRO A 243 14.23 5.58 16.75
C PRO A 243 14.81 4.25 17.27
N GLY A 244 15.39 3.45 16.37
CA GLY A 244 15.97 2.15 16.68
C GLY A 244 14.98 0.98 16.81
N GLU A 245 13.65 1.24 16.79
CA GLU A 245 12.67 0.17 16.64
C GLU A 245 12.81 -0.49 15.26
N LYS A 246 12.86 -1.83 15.25
CA LYS A 246 13.01 -2.60 14.01
C LYS A 246 11.67 -2.96 13.41
N ILE A 247 11.49 -2.63 12.14
CA ILE A 247 10.40 -3.15 11.31
C ILE A 247 10.98 -4.14 10.31
N ASN A 248 10.75 -5.42 10.57
CA ASN A 248 11.18 -6.48 9.68
C ASN A 248 10.03 -6.85 8.75
N LEU A 249 10.32 -6.85 7.45
CA LEU A 249 9.58 -7.64 6.48
C LEU A 249 9.68 -9.09 6.90
N VAL A 250 8.51 -9.69 7.09
CA VAL A 250 8.37 -11.14 7.19
C VAL A 250 7.75 -11.55 5.87
N LEU A 251 8.43 -12.45 5.15
CA LEU A 251 7.77 -13.08 4.01
C LEU A 251 6.57 -13.84 4.58
N PRO A 252 5.38 -13.65 4.02
CA PRO A 252 4.24 -14.46 4.37
C PRO A 252 4.62 -15.92 4.18
N ALA A 253 4.55 -16.71 5.25
CA ALA A 253 4.60 -18.15 5.10
C ALA A 253 3.50 -18.53 4.10
N LYS A 254 3.84 -19.39 3.12
CA LYS A 254 2.78 -20.05 2.36
C LYS A 254 1.91 -20.79 3.39
N PRO A 255 0.59 -20.55 3.44
CA PRO A 255 -0.30 -21.41 4.23
C PRO A 255 -0.20 -22.85 3.75
#